data_AF-A0A497IDB3-F1
#
_entry.id   AF-A0A497IDB3-F1
#
_cell.length_a   1.000
_cell.length_b   1.000
_cell.length_c   1.000
_cell.angle_alpha   90.00
_cell.angle_beta   90.00
_cell.angle_gamma   90.00
#
_symmetry.space_group_name_H-M   'P 1'
#
loop_
_entity.id
_entity.type
_entity.pdbx_description
1 polymer ?
#
loop_
_entity_poly.entity_id
_entity_poly.type
_entity_poly.pdbx_seq_one_letter_code
_entity_poly.pdbx_strand_id
1 'polypeptide(L)'
;MAVDVHKPVNLTGRMVDGSTVTARQNAKATGLFNALNSQAGALGALREFSRRLSTGGMLYKMTGERTDKVGLAIAAQEVLLQLKESGKGGDSRVLDEVFRNLWKVYGADGADKIAKLFGGEDKREGRIAALHYMLENSPNHWSVASLLDVTLHAHDEIRNPKQEDVLTFEQRERVLGMVSEKAGTIGTDPHFVQRDVADLYVEWAGKVKDEGRRAEAIELYQKAIAALNQVERSLGAGRQGEKDWTSFVNLEKEKVVGAFVKSAEATMEQANAAAEAGMSALEAGIKALEAGDKHAGGEKPNAAKAEAEYKKAREELPKADKAFAEAVGLYAEAMEDYSAAAELAKAAGQDAKKLMAKVGLARMKKSSHAKIEVPKAPTPKTTVNPGSEQPGA
;
A
#
# COMPACT_ATOMS: atom_id res chain seq x y z
N MET A 1 27.34 48.28 1.15
CA MET A 1 26.02 47.87 1.65
C MET A 1 26.27 46.98 2.86
N ALA A 2 25.88 47.41 4.06
CA ALA A 2 25.97 46.56 5.24
C ALA A 2 24.96 45.44 5.06
N VAL A 3 25.44 44.20 4.98
CA VAL A 3 24.59 43.01 4.97
C VAL A 3 23.83 43.03 6.29
N ASP A 4 22.49 43.07 6.21
CA ASP A 4 21.62 43.02 7.37
C ASP A 4 22.02 41.79 8.19
N VAL A 5 22.50 42.00 9.42
CA VAL A 5 22.99 40.90 10.25
C VAL A 5 21.77 40.06 10.60
N HIS A 6 21.61 38.93 9.93
CA HIS A 6 20.48 38.03 10.13
C HIS A 6 20.26 37.81 11.62
N LYS A 7 19.02 38.02 12.07
CA LYS A 7 18.66 37.78 13.47
C LYS A 7 18.98 36.31 13.77
N PRO A 8 19.86 36.04 14.76
CA PRO A 8 20.26 34.67 15.04
C PRO A 8 19.04 33.82 15.40
N VAL A 9 19.06 32.57 14.96
CA VAL A 9 18.00 31.60 15.21
C VAL A 9 17.68 31.51 16.71
N ASN A 10 16.44 31.82 17.08
CA ASN A 10 15.96 31.65 18.45
C ASN A 10 15.37 30.24 18.63
N LEU A 11 16.05 29.40 19.41
CA LEU A 11 15.61 28.05 19.76
C LEU A 11 14.90 27.96 21.12
N THR A 12 14.65 29.08 21.80
CA THR A 12 13.96 29.08 23.11
C THR A 12 12.60 28.37 23.02
N GLY A 13 12.33 27.46 23.97
CA GLY A 13 11.10 26.67 24.00
C GLY A 13 11.07 25.48 23.03
N ARG A 14 12.08 25.33 22.15
CA ARG A 14 12.20 24.18 21.26
C ARG A 14 12.96 23.04 21.93
N MET A 15 12.71 21.81 21.50
CA MET A 15 13.49 20.65 21.94
C MET A 15 14.84 20.55 21.22
N VAL A 16 15.89 20.32 22.00
CA VAL A 16 17.26 19.98 21.60
C VAL A 16 17.71 18.83 22.50
N ASP A 17 18.12 17.70 21.90
CA ASP A 17 18.57 16.52 22.63
C ASP A 17 17.56 16.05 23.71
N GLY A 18 16.29 15.93 23.30
CA GLY A 18 15.20 15.50 24.18
C GLY A 18 14.76 16.53 25.24
N SER A 19 15.39 17.71 25.30
CA SER A 19 15.12 18.71 26.35
C SER A 19 14.74 20.08 25.80
N THR A 20 13.81 20.77 26.45
CA THR A 20 13.42 22.13 26.07
C THR A 20 14.53 23.14 26.32
N VAL A 21 14.88 23.94 25.31
CA VAL A 21 15.92 24.98 25.41
C VAL A 21 15.39 26.16 26.22
N THR A 22 16.08 26.51 27.30
CA THR A 22 15.75 27.69 28.10
C THR A 22 16.25 28.97 27.43
N ALA A 23 15.63 30.12 27.73
CA ALA A 23 16.07 31.41 27.21
C ALA A 23 17.55 31.70 27.54
N ARG A 24 18.00 31.31 28.74
CA ARG A 24 19.40 31.45 29.17
C ARG A 24 20.35 30.61 28.33
N GLN A 25 19.98 29.35 28.05
CA GLN A 25 20.77 28.47 27.19
C GLN A 25 20.84 29.02 25.76
N ASN A 26 19.71 29.47 25.22
CA ASN A 26 19.66 30.07 23.89
C ASN A 26 20.54 31.33 23.80
N ALA A 27 20.44 32.24 24.77
CA ALA A 27 21.23 33.46 24.79
C ALA A 27 22.74 33.17 24.87
N LYS A 28 23.15 32.24 25.73
CA LYS A 28 24.56 31.83 25.87
C LYS A 28 25.08 31.17 24.57
N ALA A 29 24.30 30.26 23.99
CA ALA A 29 24.63 29.60 22.74
C ALA A 29 24.72 30.59 21.58
N THR A 30 23.79 31.54 21.50
CA THR A 30 23.77 32.61 20.48
C THR A 30 24.98 33.53 20.61
N GLY A 31 25.31 33.98 21.82
CA GLY A 31 26.48 34.83 22.04
C GLY A 31 27.79 34.14 21.62
N LEU A 32 27.91 32.85 21.96
CA LEU A 32 29.05 32.05 21.54
C LEU A 32 29.08 31.80 20.03
N PHE A 33 27.92 31.50 19.42
CA PHE A 33 27.80 31.37 17.98
C PHE A 33 28.23 32.64 17.26
N ASN A 34 27.74 33.82 17.68
CA ASN A 34 28.11 35.10 17.07
C ASN A 34 29.61 35.37 17.15
N ALA A 35 30.23 35.07 18.30
CA ALA A 35 31.67 35.20 18.46
C ALA A 35 32.44 34.30 17.47
N LEU A 36 32.07 33.03 17.37
CA LEU A 36 32.71 32.08 16.45
C LEU A 36 32.43 32.40 14.96
N ASN A 37 31.20 32.80 14.64
CA ASN A 37 30.78 33.18 13.30
C ASN A 37 31.52 34.42 12.80
N SER A 38 31.77 35.40 13.67
CA SER A 38 32.56 36.59 13.32
C SER A 38 34.01 36.28 12.98
N GLN A 39 34.57 35.18 13.50
CA GLN A 39 35.95 34.77 13.28
C GLN A 39 36.12 33.90 12.03
N ALA A 40 35.19 32.96 11.80
CA ALA A 40 35.38 31.90 10.81
C ALA A 40 34.13 31.59 9.95
N GLY A 41 33.09 32.42 10.02
CA GLY A 41 31.81 32.18 9.37
C GLY A 41 31.00 31.03 10.00
N ALA A 42 29.81 30.76 9.45
CA ALA A 42 28.85 29.84 10.06
C ALA A 42 29.36 28.40 10.04
N LEU A 43 30.05 28.01 8.96
CA LEU A 43 30.69 26.69 8.84
C LEU A 43 31.87 26.54 9.82
N GLY A 44 32.64 27.60 10.05
CA GLY A 44 33.69 27.62 11.07
C GLY A 44 33.12 27.47 12.49
N ALA A 45 32.03 28.18 12.79
CA ALA A 45 31.31 28.04 14.06
C ALA A 45 30.76 26.62 14.26
N LEU A 46 30.18 26.02 13.22
CA LEU A 46 29.68 24.64 13.23
C LEU A 46 30.81 23.65 13.58
N ARG A 47 31.97 23.77 12.91
CA ARG A 47 33.15 22.94 13.16
C ARG A 47 33.64 23.04 14.59
N GLU A 48 33.69 24.25 15.12
CA GLU A 48 34.19 24.49 16.47
C GLU A 48 33.23 23.93 17.53
N PHE A 49 31.92 24.11 17.39
CA PHE A 49 30.94 23.45 18.26
C PHE A 49 31.05 21.92 18.19
N SER A 50 31.20 21.36 16.99
CA SER A 50 31.40 19.92 16.80
C SER A 50 32.65 19.42 17.52
N ARG A 51 33.78 20.14 17.36
CA ARG A 51 35.06 19.83 18.01
C ARG A 51 34.94 19.86 19.54
N ARG A 52 34.27 20.88 20.08
CA ARG A 52 34.01 21.01 21.53
C ARG A 52 33.18 19.86 22.08
N LEU A 53 32.13 19.44 21.38
CA LEU A 53 31.35 18.26 21.75
C LEU A 53 32.16 16.97 21.73
N SER A 54 33.18 16.87 20.87
CA SER A 54 34.10 15.74 20.82
C SER A 54 35.18 15.76 21.90
N THR A 55 35.42 16.87 22.61
CA THR A 55 36.59 17.00 23.51
C THR A 55 36.46 16.21 24.81
N GLY A 56 35.28 15.64 25.11
CA GLY A 56 35.06 14.74 26.24
C GLY A 56 35.22 15.36 27.63
N GLY A 57 34.93 14.59 28.69
CA GLY A 57 35.10 14.99 30.10
C GLY A 57 33.80 15.21 30.89
N MET A 58 33.73 14.69 32.11
CA MET A 58 32.52 14.70 32.95
C MET A 58 32.05 16.13 33.28
N LEU A 59 32.98 17.04 33.60
CA LEU A 59 32.70 18.45 33.87
C LEU A 59 32.08 19.17 32.66
N TYR A 60 32.57 18.89 31.44
CA TYR A 60 32.03 19.46 30.22
C TYR A 60 30.61 18.94 29.94
N LYS A 61 30.37 17.64 30.14
CA LYS A 61 29.02 17.05 30.04
C LYS A 61 28.01 17.69 30.99
N MET A 62 28.44 18.06 32.20
CA MET A 62 27.55 18.67 33.20
C MET A 62 27.26 20.16 32.96
N THR A 63 28.17 20.91 32.32
CA THR A 63 28.11 22.38 32.33
C THR A 63 28.09 23.06 30.95
N GLY A 64 28.70 22.43 29.95
CA GLY A 64 28.94 23.02 28.63
C GLY A 64 28.19 22.32 27.49
N GLU A 65 28.07 21.00 27.56
CA GLU A 65 27.57 20.15 26.46
C GLU A 65 26.22 20.64 25.91
N ARG A 66 25.26 20.95 26.79
CA ARG A 66 23.93 21.39 26.34
C ARG A 66 23.95 22.76 25.65
N THR A 67 24.79 23.68 26.10
CA THR A 67 24.93 24.99 25.42
C THR A 67 25.57 24.81 24.05
N ASP A 68 26.54 23.91 23.94
CA ASP A 68 27.25 23.65 22.70
C ASP A 68 26.40 22.82 21.71
N LYS A 69 25.50 21.94 22.18
CA LYS A 69 24.47 21.31 21.34
C LYS A 69 23.49 22.35 20.76
N VAL A 70 23.04 23.29 21.57
CA VAL A 70 22.17 24.40 21.10
C VAL A 70 22.93 25.28 20.11
N GLY A 71 24.19 25.62 20.39
CA GLY A 71 25.05 26.40 19.50
C GLY A 71 25.35 25.69 18.18
N LEU A 72 25.59 24.38 18.23
CA LEU A 72 25.76 23.53 17.05
C LEU A 72 24.52 23.55 16.16
N ALA A 73 23.32 23.48 16.75
CA ALA A 73 22.07 23.59 16.01
C ALA A 73 21.86 24.97 15.36
N ILE A 74 22.18 26.06 16.08
CA ILE A 74 22.10 27.42 15.53
C ILE A 74 23.06 27.54 14.34
N ALA A 75 24.31 27.10 14.50
CA ALA A 75 25.31 27.15 13.44
C ALA A 75 24.89 26.34 12.21
N ALA A 76 24.36 25.15 12.41
CA ALA A 76 23.89 24.31 11.32
C ALA A 76 22.71 24.92 10.56
N GLN A 77 21.74 25.53 11.26
CA GLN A 77 20.61 26.21 10.61
C GLN A 77 21.08 27.43 9.82
N GLU A 78 22.05 28.18 10.35
CA GLU A 78 22.63 29.32 9.64
C GLU A 78 23.34 28.89 8.35
N VAL A 79 24.15 27.81 8.40
CA VAL A 79 24.79 27.28 7.19
C VAL A 79 23.73 26.86 6.16
N LEU A 80 22.64 26.21 6.56
CA LEU A 80 21.57 25.83 5.64
C LEU A 80 20.85 27.03 5.02
N LEU A 81 20.59 28.08 5.80
CA LEU A 81 20.01 29.33 5.28
C LEU A 81 20.93 29.99 4.25
N GLN A 82 22.23 30.08 4.54
CA GLN A 82 23.22 30.62 3.61
C GLN A 82 23.30 29.82 2.31
N LEU A 83 23.27 28.48 2.40
CA LEU A 83 23.23 27.61 1.22
C LEU A 83 21.97 27.85 0.39
N LYS A 84 20.80 27.95 1.03
CA LYS A 84 19.52 28.24 0.38
C LYS A 84 19.53 29.58 -0.35
N GLU A 85 20.00 30.64 0.32
CA GLU A 85 20.08 32.00 -0.23
C GLU A 85 21.06 32.10 -1.41
N SER A 86 22.11 31.26 -1.41
CA SER A 86 23.10 31.26 -2.49
C SER A 86 22.56 30.75 -3.83
N GLY A 87 21.40 30.05 -3.83
CA GLY A 87 20.79 29.46 -5.03
C GLY A 87 21.62 28.36 -5.72
N LYS A 88 22.82 28.08 -5.21
CA LYS A 88 23.67 26.98 -5.67
C LYS A 88 23.37 25.78 -4.79
N GLY A 89 23.07 24.62 -5.40
CA GLY A 89 23.08 23.36 -4.68
C GLY A 89 24.41 23.27 -3.93
N GLY A 90 24.36 23.33 -2.60
CA GLY A 90 25.55 23.53 -1.78
C GLY A 90 26.64 22.49 -2.05
N ASP A 91 27.89 22.82 -1.73
CA ASP A 91 28.97 21.83 -1.71
C ASP A 91 28.52 20.63 -0.88
N SER A 92 28.49 19.44 -1.49
CA SER A 92 28.02 18.23 -0.83
C SER A 92 28.79 17.98 0.46
N ARG A 93 30.08 18.32 0.54
CA ARG A 93 30.86 18.13 1.78
C ARG A 93 30.35 19.00 2.94
N VAL A 94 29.83 20.20 2.64
CA VAL A 94 29.29 21.11 3.63
C VAL A 94 27.93 20.62 4.13
N LEU A 95 27.07 20.15 3.22
CA LEU A 95 25.79 19.54 3.59
C LEU A 95 25.98 18.30 4.48
N ASP A 96 27.02 17.51 4.24
CA ASP A 96 27.33 16.30 5.02
C ASP A 96 27.75 16.66 6.43
N GLU A 97 28.55 17.72 6.53
CA GLU A 97 29.01 18.24 7.80
C GLU A 97 27.86 18.83 8.62
N VAL A 98 26.97 19.59 7.98
CA VAL A 98 25.75 20.10 8.61
C VAL A 98 24.83 18.96 9.06
N PHE A 99 24.59 17.98 8.17
CA PHE A 99 23.74 16.84 8.46
C PHE A 99 24.25 16.06 9.66
N ARG A 100 25.54 15.66 9.65
CA ARG A 100 26.17 14.93 10.75
C ARG A 100 26.05 15.67 12.07
N ASN A 101 26.17 16.99 12.06
CA ASN A 101 26.09 17.80 13.26
C ASN A 101 24.65 18.01 13.74
N LEU A 102 23.67 18.19 12.86
CA LEU A 102 22.25 18.21 13.25
C LEU A 102 21.82 16.86 13.81
N TRP A 103 22.29 15.76 13.24
CA TRP A 103 22.02 14.42 13.74
C TRP A 103 22.58 14.20 15.16
N LYS A 104 23.79 14.69 15.46
CA LYS A 104 24.34 14.64 16.84
C LYS A 104 23.47 15.36 17.88
N VAL A 105 22.70 16.36 17.44
CA VAL A 105 21.91 17.23 18.33
C VAL A 105 20.46 16.79 18.44
N TYR A 106 19.90 16.25 17.35
CA TYR A 106 18.47 15.98 17.22
C TYR A 106 18.14 14.51 16.95
N GLY A 107 19.13 13.66 16.65
CA GLY A 107 18.88 12.30 16.17
C GLY A 107 18.03 12.33 14.89
N ALA A 108 17.02 11.46 14.82
CA ALA A 108 16.07 11.39 13.70
C ALA A 108 15.33 12.72 13.45
N ASP A 109 15.00 13.48 14.49
CA ASP A 109 14.37 14.82 14.38
C ASP A 109 15.28 15.83 13.63
N GLY A 110 16.57 15.53 13.50
CA GLY A 110 17.51 16.33 12.72
C GLY A 110 17.18 16.29 11.24
N ALA A 111 16.78 15.13 10.71
CA ALA A 111 16.33 14.97 9.33
C ALA A 111 15.06 15.79 9.08
N ASP A 112 14.11 15.82 10.02
CA ASP A 112 12.90 16.64 9.93
C ASP A 112 13.19 18.15 9.91
N LYS A 113 14.24 18.60 10.59
CA LYS A 113 14.64 20.01 10.56
C LYS A 113 15.29 20.38 9.24
N ILE A 114 16.05 19.45 8.67
CA ILE A 114 16.64 19.58 7.34
C ILE A 114 15.52 19.60 6.28
N ALA A 115 14.55 18.68 6.38
CA ALA A 115 13.33 18.60 5.57
C ALA A 115 12.61 19.95 5.45
N LYS A 116 12.29 20.54 6.61
CA LYS A 116 11.58 21.81 6.71
C LYS A 116 12.36 22.97 6.10
N LEU A 117 13.70 22.93 6.15
CA LEU A 117 14.53 23.98 5.59
C LEU A 117 14.58 23.92 4.05
N PHE A 118 14.50 22.72 3.49
CA PHE A 118 14.43 22.48 2.03
C PHE A 118 13.01 22.54 1.45
N GLY A 119 12.01 22.96 2.24
CA GLY A 119 10.67 23.29 1.73
C GLY A 119 9.71 22.12 1.59
N GLY A 120 10.02 20.96 2.17
CA GLY A 120 9.03 19.88 2.30
C GLY A 120 8.04 20.20 3.42
N GLU A 121 6.78 20.45 3.09
CA GLU A 121 5.69 20.49 4.09
C GLU A 121 5.47 19.10 4.71
N ASP A 122 5.74 18.04 3.94
CA ASP A 122 5.72 16.66 4.40
C ASP A 122 7.06 16.27 5.05
N LYS A 123 7.04 16.00 6.35
CA LYS A 123 8.21 15.53 7.10
C LYS A 123 8.78 14.23 6.53
N ARG A 124 7.94 13.37 5.96
CA ARG A 124 8.34 12.10 5.34
C ARG A 124 9.31 12.34 4.19
N GLU A 125 9.02 13.30 3.32
CA GLU A 125 9.86 13.59 2.16
C GLU A 125 11.27 14.03 2.55
N GLY A 126 11.42 14.80 3.63
CA GLY A 126 12.77 15.17 4.02
C GLY A 126 13.51 14.12 4.84
N ARG A 127 12.82 13.16 5.49
CA ARG A 127 13.46 11.93 5.97
C ARG A 127 14.00 11.09 4.80
N ILE A 128 13.21 10.97 3.72
CA ILE A 128 13.62 10.27 2.49
C ILE A 128 14.80 10.99 1.83
N ALA A 129 14.76 12.31 1.69
CA ALA A 129 15.84 13.10 1.10
C ALA A 129 17.12 13.05 1.95
N ALA A 130 16.99 13.09 3.28
CA ALA A 130 18.09 12.89 4.21
C ALA A 130 18.73 11.51 4.04
N LEU A 131 17.91 10.46 3.98
CA LEU A 131 18.39 9.09 3.78
C LEU A 131 19.11 8.95 2.45
N HIS A 132 18.52 9.43 1.35
CA HIS A 132 19.13 9.43 0.02
C HIS A 132 20.52 10.07 0.05
N TYR A 133 20.59 11.26 0.64
CA TYR A 133 21.80 12.03 0.72
C TYR A 133 22.90 11.28 1.52
N MET A 134 22.55 10.68 2.65
CA MET A 134 23.50 9.92 3.45
C MET A 134 23.95 8.63 2.77
N LEU A 135 23.05 7.95 2.06
CA LEU A 135 23.37 6.77 1.27
C LEU A 135 24.39 7.09 0.16
N GLU A 136 24.33 8.28 -0.44
CA GLU A 136 25.30 8.72 -1.45
C GLU A 136 26.65 9.12 -0.87
N ASN A 137 26.66 9.85 0.24
CA ASN A 137 27.88 10.50 0.71
C ASN A 137 28.57 9.79 1.89
N SER A 138 27.82 9.02 2.70
CA SER A 138 28.34 8.34 3.90
C SER A 138 27.58 7.05 4.22
N PRO A 139 27.48 6.08 3.29
CA PRO A 139 26.65 4.88 3.42
C PRO A 139 26.99 4.01 4.66
N ASN A 140 28.27 3.99 5.07
CA ASN A 140 28.73 3.21 6.22
C ASN A 140 28.53 3.88 7.59
N HIS A 141 27.95 5.07 7.63
CA HIS A 141 27.78 5.78 8.89
C HIS A 141 26.60 5.19 9.69
N TRP A 142 26.76 5.00 11.00
CA TRP A 142 25.74 4.37 11.87
C TRP A 142 24.36 5.07 11.82
N SER A 143 24.34 6.37 11.50
CA SER A 143 23.08 7.11 11.34
C SER A 143 22.30 6.68 10.09
N VAL A 144 22.94 6.09 9.07
CA VAL A 144 22.24 5.50 7.92
C VAL A 144 21.38 4.36 8.41
N ALA A 145 21.95 3.42 9.18
CA ALA A 145 21.21 2.30 9.74
C ALA A 145 20.06 2.77 10.64
N SER A 146 20.29 3.77 11.49
CA SER A 146 19.25 4.33 12.35
C SER A 146 18.14 5.04 11.57
N LEU A 147 18.47 5.86 10.57
CA LEU A 147 17.48 6.54 9.75
C LEU A 147 16.72 5.54 8.86
N LEU A 148 17.42 4.52 8.36
CA LEU A 148 16.85 3.45 7.57
C LEU A 148 15.82 2.66 8.37
N ASP A 149 16.15 2.23 9.59
CA ASP A 149 15.26 1.50 10.48
C ASP A 149 13.97 2.28 10.77
N VAL A 150 14.13 3.55 11.14
CA VAL A 150 13.00 4.47 11.38
C VAL A 150 12.15 4.70 10.12
N THR A 151 12.79 4.84 8.96
CA THR A 151 12.10 5.16 7.70
C THR A 151 11.38 3.94 7.12
N LEU A 152 12.03 2.78 7.10
CA LEU A 152 11.47 1.54 6.57
C LEU A 152 10.36 0.99 7.46
N HIS A 153 10.57 0.98 8.78
CA HIS A 153 9.67 0.32 9.72
C HIS A 153 8.67 1.29 10.37
N ALA A 154 8.48 2.49 9.82
CA ALA A 154 7.47 3.43 10.28
C ALA A 154 6.03 2.85 10.30
N HIS A 155 5.76 1.82 9.48
CA HIS A 155 4.46 1.14 9.41
C HIS A 155 4.29 0.00 10.44
N ASP A 156 5.36 -0.45 11.09
CA ASP A 156 5.33 -1.54 12.07
C ASP A 156 5.17 -0.95 13.48
N GLU A 157 4.01 -1.14 14.11
CA GLU A 157 3.71 -0.60 15.45
C GLU A 157 4.71 -1.06 16.53
N ILE A 158 5.32 -2.24 16.37
CA ILE A 158 6.29 -2.79 17.32
C ILE A 158 7.62 -2.06 17.18
N ARG A 159 8.03 -1.74 15.94
CA ARG A 159 9.28 -1.03 15.63
C ARG A 159 9.15 0.48 15.66
N ASN A 160 7.94 1.01 15.53
CA ASN A 160 7.60 2.42 15.62
C ASN A 160 6.71 2.72 16.84
N PRO A 161 7.20 2.51 18.08
CA PRO A 161 6.43 2.79 19.29
C PRO A 161 6.10 4.27 19.48
N LYS A 162 6.78 5.15 18.72
CA LYS A 162 6.56 6.60 18.74
C LYS A 162 5.47 7.07 17.79
N GLN A 163 4.89 6.17 17.00
CA GLN A 163 3.86 6.49 15.99
C GLN A 163 4.32 7.60 15.04
N GLU A 164 5.56 7.54 14.57
CA GLU A 164 6.03 8.44 13.51
C GLU A 164 5.17 8.31 12.25
N ASP A 165 5.08 9.40 11.47
CA ASP A 165 4.23 9.47 10.28
C ASP A 165 4.56 8.32 9.31
N VAL A 166 3.56 7.47 9.04
CA VAL A 166 3.69 6.31 8.16
C VAL A 166 3.91 6.76 6.71
N LEU A 167 4.89 6.16 6.05
CA LEU A 167 5.17 6.39 4.64
C LEU A 167 4.04 5.84 3.76
N THR A 168 3.71 6.54 2.68
CA THR A 168 2.87 5.98 1.62
C THR A 168 3.58 4.83 0.91
N PHE A 169 2.85 4.04 0.12
CA PHE A 169 3.45 2.94 -0.65
C PHE A 169 4.53 3.44 -1.62
N GLU A 170 4.29 4.56 -2.31
CA GLU A 170 5.23 5.19 -3.23
C GLU A 170 6.47 5.75 -2.51
N GLN A 171 6.29 6.25 -1.29
CA GLN A 171 7.40 6.68 -0.44
C GLN A 171 8.26 5.49 -0.01
N ARG A 172 7.64 4.37 0.40
CA ARG A 172 8.35 3.13 0.75
C ARG A 172 9.06 2.52 -0.45
N GLU A 173 8.44 2.50 -1.63
CA GLU A 173 9.04 2.01 -2.89
C GLU A 173 10.32 2.79 -3.21
N ARG A 174 10.27 4.13 -3.12
CA ARG A 174 11.47 4.98 -3.30
C ARG A 174 12.57 4.67 -2.30
N VAL A 175 12.21 4.53 -1.01
CA VAL A 175 13.19 4.20 0.04
C VAL A 175 13.85 2.85 -0.22
N LEU A 176 13.06 1.81 -0.49
CA LEU A 176 13.59 0.48 -0.77
C LEU A 176 14.43 0.45 -2.04
N GLY A 177 14.07 1.21 -3.08
CA GLY A 177 14.88 1.38 -4.28
C GLY A 177 16.28 1.90 -3.97
N MET A 178 16.37 3.02 -3.23
CA MET A 178 17.66 3.61 -2.82
C MET A 178 18.50 2.64 -1.98
N VAL A 179 17.85 1.91 -1.08
CA VAL A 179 18.52 0.95 -0.19
C VAL A 179 19.01 -0.26 -0.97
N SER A 180 18.24 -0.73 -1.95
CA SER A 180 18.62 -1.85 -2.80
C SER A 180 19.88 -1.56 -3.61
N GLU A 181 19.98 -0.35 -4.18
CA GLU A 181 21.15 0.10 -4.93
C GLU A 181 22.43 0.17 -4.07
N LYS A 182 22.28 0.41 -2.76
CA LYS A 182 23.41 0.59 -1.83
C LYS A 182 23.59 -0.57 -0.86
N ALA A 183 22.79 -1.64 -0.95
CA ALA A 183 22.71 -2.71 0.05
C ALA A 183 24.10 -3.27 0.42
N GLY A 184 24.90 -3.64 -0.59
CA GLY A 184 26.26 -4.15 -0.37
C GLY A 184 27.23 -3.13 0.24
N THR A 185 26.99 -1.84 0.06
CA THR A 185 27.80 -0.76 0.65
C THR A 185 27.44 -0.48 2.10
N ILE A 186 26.16 -0.64 2.48
CA ILE A 186 25.69 -0.36 3.85
C ILE A 186 25.74 -1.60 4.77
N GLY A 187 26.30 -2.71 4.30
CA GLY A 187 26.38 -3.96 5.05
C GLY A 187 25.03 -4.69 5.18
N THR A 188 24.05 -4.35 4.35
CA THR A 188 22.77 -5.05 4.25
C THR A 188 22.84 -6.06 3.10
N ASP A 189 22.42 -7.30 3.33
CA ASP A 189 22.38 -8.26 2.24
C ASP A 189 21.24 -7.89 1.26
N PRO A 190 21.51 -7.74 -0.06
CA PRO A 190 20.49 -7.40 -1.05
C PRO A 190 19.23 -8.26 -1.00
N HIS A 191 19.32 -9.53 -0.61
CA HIS A 191 18.14 -10.40 -0.56
C HIS A 191 17.13 -10.00 0.52
N PHE A 192 17.56 -9.42 1.65
CA PHE A 192 16.64 -8.89 2.65
C PHE A 192 15.86 -7.69 2.11
N VAL A 193 16.54 -6.80 1.38
CA VAL A 193 15.89 -5.64 0.76
C VAL A 193 14.88 -6.09 -0.30
N GLN A 194 15.23 -7.09 -1.12
CA GLN A 194 14.32 -7.62 -2.12
C GLN A 194 13.09 -8.32 -1.51
N ARG A 195 13.24 -8.95 -0.34
CA ARG A 195 12.11 -9.44 0.44
C ARG A 195 11.20 -8.28 0.88
N ASP A 196 11.77 -7.22 1.47
CA ASP A 196 10.96 -6.07 1.92
C ASP A 196 10.24 -5.38 0.73
N VAL A 197 10.85 -5.36 -0.45
CA VAL A 197 10.23 -4.93 -1.71
C VAL A 197 9.06 -5.82 -2.09
N ALA A 198 9.21 -7.15 -1.99
CA ALA A 198 8.11 -8.07 -2.24
C ALA A 198 6.95 -7.85 -1.25
N ASP A 199 7.24 -7.77 0.05
CA ASP A 199 6.25 -7.55 1.11
C ASP A 199 5.49 -6.23 0.87
N LEU A 200 6.20 -5.15 0.50
CA LEU A 200 5.60 -3.87 0.13
C LEU A 200 4.58 -4.02 -1.01
N TYR A 201 4.97 -4.66 -2.11
CA TYR A 201 4.09 -4.80 -3.27
C TYR A 201 2.92 -5.74 -3.00
N VAL A 202 3.08 -6.76 -2.15
CA VAL A 202 1.96 -7.62 -1.72
C VAL A 202 0.93 -6.83 -0.92
N GLU A 203 1.40 -6.03 0.04
CA GLU A 203 0.52 -5.16 0.86
C GLU A 203 -0.20 -4.13 -0.02
N TRP A 204 0.54 -3.47 -0.92
CA TRP A 204 -0.03 -2.49 -1.83
C TRP A 204 -1.05 -3.12 -2.78
N ALA A 205 -0.72 -4.26 -3.39
CA ALA A 205 -1.60 -4.98 -4.28
C ALA A 205 -2.89 -5.43 -3.58
N GLY A 206 -2.80 -5.90 -2.34
CA GLY A 206 -3.94 -6.26 -1.51
C GLY A 206 -4.91 -5.08 -1.33
N LYS A 207 -4.38 -3.91 -0.94
CA LYS A 207 -5.20 -2.70 -0.79
C LYS A 207 -5.86 -2.27 -2.10
N VAL A 208 -5.11 -2.23 -3.19
CA VAL A 208 -5.61 -1.84 -4.52
C VAL A 208 -6.68 -2.82 -5.02
N LYS A 209 -6.52 -4.12 -4.71
CA LYS A 209 -7.53 -5.15 -5.00
C LYS A 209 -8.82 -4.91 -4.21
N ASP A 210 -8.72 -4.61 -2.92
CA ASP A 210 -9.88 -4.33 -2.06
C ASP A 210 -10.64 -3.06 -2.50
N GLU A 211 -9.95 -2.11 -3.15
CA GLU A 211 -10.55 -0.95 -3.83
C GLU A 211 -11.21 -1.27 -5.19
N GLY A 212 -11.17 -2.54 -5.64
CA GLY A 212 -11.72 -2.99 -6.92
C GLY A 212 -10.83 -2.73 -8.14
N ARG A 213 -9.61 -2.21 -7.94
CA ARG A 213 -8.66 -1.85 -9.02
C ARG A 213 -7.82 -3.08 -9.43
N ARG A 214 -8.48 -4.11 -9.96
CA ARG A 214 -7.87 -5.43 -10.21
C ARG A 214 -6.63 -5.41 -11.10
N ALA A 215 -6.67 -4.69 -12.22
CA ALA A 215 -5.55 -4.68 -13.19
C ALA A 215 -4.26 -4.18 -12.53
N GLU A 216 -4.35 -3.12 -11.75
CA GLU A 216 -3.21 -2.54 -11.02
C GLU A 216 -2.74 -3.45 -9.88
N ALA A 217 -3.65 -4.13 -9.19
CA ALA A 217 -3.27 -5.14 -8.20
C ALA A 217 -2.45 -6.27 -8.84
N ILE A 218 -2.83 -6.74 -10.04
CA ILE A 218 -2.07 -7.76 -10.78
C ILE A 218 -0.66 -7.25 -11.11
N GLU A 219 -0.52 -6.02 -11.60
CA GLU A 219 0.79 -5.42 -11.89
C GLU A 219 1.68 -5.36 -10.63
N LEU A 220 1.11 -4.94 -9.50
CA LEU A 220 1.83 -4.90 -8.21
C LEU A 220 2.25 -6.30 -7.75
N TYR A 221 1.37 -7.30 -7.84
CA TYR A 221 1.73 -8.69 -7.53
C TYR A 221 2.80 -9.25 -8.48
N GLN A 222 2.80 -8.85 -9.76
CA GLN A 222 3.88 -9.21 -10.69
C GLN A 222 5.21 -8.58 -10.27
N LYS A 223 5.21 -7.32 -9.81
CA LYS A 223 6.41 -6.68 -9.23
C LYS A 223 6.89 -7.42 -7.98
N ALA A 224 5.99 -7.87 -7.10
CA ALA A 224 6.33 -8.67 -5.93
C ALA A 224 7.01 -10.00 -6.32
N ILE A 225 6.43 -10.73 -7.28
CA ILE A 225 7.00 -11.98 -7.81
C ILE A 225 8.37 -11.73 -8.45
N ALA A 226 8.54 -10.63 -9.17
CA ALA A 226 9.82 -10.26 -9.76
C ALA A 226 10.91 -10.06 -8.69
N ALA A 227 10.60 -9.38 -7.58
CA ALA A 227 11.50 -9.22 -6.44
C ALA A 227 11.84 -10.57 -5.78
N LEU A 228 10.85 -11.44 -5.56
CA LEU A 228 11.06 -12.81 -5.05
C LEU A 228 11.93 -13.67 -5.96
N ASN A 229 11.75 -13.55 -7.28
CA ASN A 229 12.60 -14.22 -8.26
C ASN A 229 14.05 -13.68 -8.23
N GLN A 230 14.27 -12.41 -7.88
CA GLN A 230 15.62 -11.86 -7.68
C GLN A 230 16.27 -12.44 -6.41
N VAL A 231 15.51 -12.57 -5.31
CA VAL A 231 15.97 -13.26 -4.09
C VAL A 231 16.46 -14.66 -4.44
N GLU A 232 15.63 -15.45 -5.12
CA GLU A 232 15.96 -16.83 -5.53
C GLU A 232 17.26 -16.91 -6.35
N ARG A 233 17.44 -16.02 -7.34
CA ARG A 233 18.66 -15.97 -8.15
C ARG A 233 19.90 -15.57 -7.34
N SER A 234 19.73 -14.67 -6.37
CA SER A 234 20.84 -14.16 -5.56
C SER A 234 21.39 -15.17 -4.55
N LEU A 235 20.57 -16.17 -4.18
CA LEU A 235 20.93 -17.12 -3.12
C LEU A 235 22.02 -18.10 -3.55
N GLY A 236 22.16 -18.40 -4.85
CA GLY A 236 23.21 -19.27 -5.41
C GLY A 236 23.17 -20.71 -4.88
N ALA A 237 23.51 -21.69 -5.73
CA ALA A 237 23.57 -23.09 -5.29
C ALA A 237 24.69 -23.29 -4.25
N GLY A 238 24.35 -23.70 -3.03
CA GLY A 238 25.29 -24.21 -2.03
C GLY A 238 25.52 -23.36 -0.78
N ARG A 239 24.74 -22.29 -0.50
CA ARG A 239 24.86 -21.56 0.77
C ARG A 239 24.05 -22.21 1.88
N GLN A 240 24.63 -22.31 3.08
CA GLN A 240 23.92 -22.75 4.28
C GLN A 240 22.74 -21.79 4.54
N GLY A 241 21.50 -22.29 4.50
CA GLY A 241 20.26 -21.49 4.57
C GLY A 241 19.48 -21.39 3.25
N GLU A 242 20.02 -21.88 2.12
CA GLU A 242 19.36 -21.88 0.80
C GLU A 242 18.00 -22.61 0.79
N LYS A 243 17.88 -23.72 1.53
CA LYS A 243 16.62 -24.47 1.63
C LYS A 243 15.54 -23.69 2.35
N ASP A 244 15.90 -22.96 3.42
CA ASP A 244 14.95 -22.18 4.21
C ASP A 244 14.44 -21.00 3.39
N TRP A 245 15.35 -20.32 2.66
CA TRP A 245 14.99 -19.21 1.79
C TRP A 245 14.21 -19.63 0.54
N THR A 246 14.57 -20.73 -0.10
CA THR A 246 13.79 -21.26 -1.24
C THR A 246 12.38 -21.61 -0.79
N SER A 247 12.23 -22.23 0.40
CA SER A 247 10.92 -22.54 0.97
C SER A 247 10.12 -21.27 1.28
N PHE A 248 10.77 -20.25 1.85
CA PHE A 248 10.16 -18.94 2.09
C PHE A 248 9.69 -18.27 0.79
N VAL A 249 10.55 -18.19 -0.22
CA VAL A 249 10.21 -17.59 -1.52
C VAL A 249 9.04 -18.31 -2.18
N ASN A 250 9.04 -19.64 -2.18
CA ASN A 250 7.94 -20.42 -2.72
C ASN A 250 6.64 -20.18 -1.95
N LEU A 251 6.71 -20.13 -0.61
CA LEU A 251 5.55 -19.83 0.22
C LEU A 251 4.97 -18.43 -0.08
N GLU A 252 5.81 -17.41 -0.23
CA GLU A 252 5.36 -16.05 -0.55
C GLU A 252 4.75 -15.98 -1.96
N LYS A 253 5.35 -16.64 -2.95
CA LYS A 253 4.75 -16.78 -4.30
C LYS A 253 3.39 -17.48 -4.24
N GLU A 254 3.27 -18.55 -3.45
CA GLU A 254 2.00 -19.26 -3.23
C GLU A 254 0.94 -18.39 -2.56
N LYS A 255 1.31 -17.53 -1.60
CA LYS A 255 0.36 -16.57 -1.00
C LYS A 255 -0.16 -15.56 -2.03
N VAL A 256 0.72 -15.03 -2.88
CA VAL A 256 0.34 -14.09 -3.96
C VAL A 256 -0.66 -14.74 -4.92
N VAL A 257 -0.35 -15.94 -5.42
CA VAL A 257 -1.26 -16.69 -6.30
C VAL A 257 -2.54 -17.07 -5.57
N GLY A 258 -2.40 -17.55 -4.33
CA GLY A 258 -3.49 -18.01 -3.47
C GLY A 258 -4.53 -16.92 -3.17
N ALA A 259 -4.13 -15.65 -3.12
CA ALA A 259 -5.04 -14.52 -2.92
C ALA A 259 -6.11 -14.40 -4.02
N PHE A 260 -5.75 -14.68 -5.28
CA PHE A 260 -6.72 -14.74 -6.39
C PHE A 260 -7.45 -16.07 -6.45
N VAL A 261 -6.78 -17.19 -6.16
CA VAL A 261 -7.43 -18.51 -6.14
C VAL A 261 -8.56 -18.55 -5.12
N LYS A 262 -8.34 -18.08 -3.89
CA LYS A 262 -9.35 -18.04 -2.83
C LYS A 262 -10.54 -17.15 -3.20
N SER A 263 -10.27 -16.00 -3.83
CA SER A 263 -11.29 -15.08 -4.35
C SER A 263 -12.14 -15.74 -5.44
N ALA A 264 -11.48 -16.38 -6.41
CA ALA A 264 -12.15 -17.11 -7.49
C ALA A 264 -12.99 -18.27 -6.95
N GLU A 265 -12.48 -19.03 -5.97
CA GLU A 265 -13.20 -20.15 -5.35
C GLU A 265 -14.46 -19.69 -4.63
N ALA A 266 -14.37 -18.63 -3.83
CA ALA A 266 -15.53 -18.04 -3.15
C ALA A 266 -16.58 -17.52 -4.14
N THR A 267 -16.14 -16.82 -5.19
CA THR A 267 -17.04 -16.31 -6.25
C THR A 267 -17.71 -17.46 -7.01
N MET A 268 -16.96 -18.53 -7.26
CA MET A 268 -17.45 -19.73 -7.93
C MET A 268 -18.50 -20.46 -7.05
N GLU A 269 -18.31 -20.54 -5.75
CA GLU A 269 -19.31 -21.07 -4.82
C GLU A 269 -20.61 -20.23 -4.84
N GLN A 270 -20.51 -18.91 -4.80
CA GLN A 270 -21.66 -18.01 -4.93
C GLN A 270 -22.38 -18.19 -6.28
N ALA A 271 -21.63 -18.34 -7.38
CA ALA A 271 -22.20 -18.58 -8.70
C ALA A 271 -22.98 -19.91 -8.77
N ASN A 272 -22.49 -20.97 -8.10
CA ASN A 272 -23.21 -22.24 -8.02
C ASN A 272 -24.49 -22.08 -7.19
N ALA A 273 -24.44 -21.40 -6.04
CA ALA A 273 -25.61 -21.20 -5.21
C ALA A 273 -26.71 -20.39 -5.93
N ALA A 274 -26.33 -19.33 -6.65
CA ALA A 274 -27.25 -18.56 -7.49
C ALA A 274 -27.86 -19.43 -8.61
N ALA A 275 -27.05 -20.28 -9.25
CA ALA A 275 -27.54 -21.21 -10.26
C ALA A 275 -28.53 -22.25 -9.71
N GLU A 276 -28.26 -22.82 -8.53
CA GLU A 276 -29.15 -23.77 -7.85
C GLU A 276 -30.48 -23.11 -7.44
N ALA A 277 -30.42 -21.87 -6.94
CA ALA A 277 -31.62 -21.06 -6.69
C ALA A 277 -32.42 -20.80 -7.98
N GLY A 278 -31.72 -20.50 -9.08
CA GLY A 278 -32.32 -20.34 -10.41
C GLY A 278 -33.03 -21.59 -10.89
N MET A 279 -32.38 -22.76 -10.79
CA MET A 279 -32.99 -24.06 -11.15
C MET A 279 -34.22 -24.37 -10.30
N SER A 280 -34.14 -24.15 -8.98
CA SER A 280 -35.26 -24.40 -8.07
C SER A 280 -36.48 -23.52 -8.40
N ALA A 281 -36.25 -22.23 -8.67
CA ALA A 281 -37.30 -21.30 -9.08
C ALA A 281 -37.88 -21.64 -10.46
N LEU A 282 -37.03 -22.08 -11.39
CA LEU A 282 -37.46 -22.52 -12.73
C LEU A 282 -38.38 -23.74 -12.64
N GLU A 283 -38.00 -24.77 -11.89
CA GLU A 283 -38.81 -25.97 -11.68
C GLU A 283 -40.16 -25.65 -11.02
N ALA A 284 -40.16 -24.78 -10.00
CA ALA A 284 -41.39 -24.33 -9.35
C ALA A 284 -42.30 -23.56 -10.32
N GLY A 285 -41.71 -22.67 -11.13
CA GLY A 285 -42.41 -21.90 -12.16
C GLY A 285 -43.02 -22.78 -13.26
N ILE A 286 -42.26 -23.75 -13.78
CA ILE A 286 -42.73 -24.70 -14.80
C ILE A 286 -43.87 -25.56 -14.24
N LYS A 287 -43.72 -26.10 -13.03
CA LYS A 287 -44.78 -26.91 -12.40
C LYS A 287 -46.08 -26.11 -12.21
N ALA A 288 -45.96 -24.83 -11.84
CA ALA A 288 -47.11 -23.94 -11.73
C ALA A 288 -47.74 -23.63 -13.10
N LEU A 289 -46.94 -23.49 -14.17
CA LEU A 289 -47.47 -23.37 -15.54
C LEU A 289 -48.26 -24.60 -15.96
N GLU A 290 -47.68 -25.79 -15.82
CA GLU A 290 -48.33 -27.05 -16.19
C GLU A 290 -49.63 -27.27 -15.41
N ALA A 291 -49.64 -26.92 -14.11
CA ALA A 291 -50.84 -26.97 -13.29
C ALA A 291 -51.90 -25.98 -13.76
N GLY A 292 -51.49 -24.76 -14.13
CA GLY A 292 -52.35 -23.75 -14.74
C GLY A 292 -52.98 -24.23 -16.05
N ASP A 293 -52.17 -24.80 -16.95
CA ASP A 293 -52.60 -25.34 -18.25
C ASP A 293 -53.60 -26.49 -18.05
N LYS A 294 -53.34 -27.40 -17.11
CA LYS A 294 -54.24 -28.50 -16.78
C LYS A 294 -55.60 -28.01 -16.25
N HIS A 295 -55.61 -26.97 -15.43
CA HIS A 295 -56.86 -26.37 -14.94
C HIS A 295 -57.60 -25.57 -16.02
N ALA A 296 -56.89 -25.00 -16.99
CA ALA A 296 -57.48 -24.25 -18.10
C ALA A 296 -58.06 -25.16 -19.20
N GLY A 297 -57.42 -26.30 -19.49
CA GLY A 297 -57.75 -27.17 -20.63
C GLY A 297 -58.42 -28.52 -20.29
N GLY A 298 -58.62 -28.86 -19.02
CA GLY A 298 -59.24 -30.14 -18.63
C GLY A 298 -60.73 -30.25 -18.93
N GLU A 299 -61.31 -31.47 -18.81
CA GLU A 299 -62.74 -31.77 -19.07
C GLU A 299 -63.73 -30.88 -18.28
N LYS A 300 -63.29 -30.37 -17.12
CA LYS A 300 -64.02 -29.39 -16.30
C LYS A 300 -63.10 -28.21 -16.00
N PRO A 301 -62.99 -27.23 -16.91
CA PRO A 301 -62.05 -26.13 -16.75
C PRO A 301 -62.40 -25.29 -15.51
N ASN A 302 -61.36 -24.88 -14.77
CA ASN A 302 -61.48 -24.05 -13.58
C ASN A 302 -60.55 -22.84 -13.70
N ALA A 303 -61.10 -21.76 -14.24
CA ALA A 303 -60.36 -20.52 -14.50
C ALA A 303 -59.73 -19.92 -13.23
N ALA A 304 -60.40 -20.01 -12.08
CA ALA A 304 -59.88 -19.47 -10.82
C ALA A 304 -58.64 -20.23 -10.34
N LYS A 305 -58.65 -21.57 -10.42
CA LYS A 305 -57.48 -22.39 -10.09
C LYS A 305 -56.35 -22.19 -11.10
N ALA A 306 -56.68 -22.10 -12.39
CA ALA A 306 -55.68 -21.85 -13.43
C ALA A 306 -54.95 -20.50 -13.20
N GLU A 307 -55.70 -19.41 -12.96
CA GLU A 307 -55.10 -18.09 -12.71
C GLU A 307 -54.28 -18.06 -11.41
N ALA A 308 -54.69 -18.79 -10.37
CA ALA A 308 -53.90 -18.90 -9.14
C ALA A 308 -52.54 -19.57 -9.38
N GLU A 309 -52.49 -20.62 -10.20
CA GLU A 309 -51.23 -21.28 -10.56
C GLU A 309 -50.39 -20.44 -11.52
N TYR A 310 -50.99 -19.80 -12.53
CA TYR A 310 -50.27 -18.85 -13.39
C TYR A 310 -49.69 -17.67 -12.61
N LYS A 311 -50.39 -17.18 -11.58
CA LYS A 311 -49.85 -16.14 -10.70
C LYS A 311 -48.57 -16.61 -10.00
N LYS A 312 -48.55 -17.84 -9.46
CA LYS A 312 -47.31 -18.41 -8.88
C LYS A 312 -46.19 -18.51 -9.92
N ALA A 313 -46.51 -18.96 -11.14
CA ALA A 313 -45.53 -19.00 -12.22
C ALA A 313 -44.95 -17.61 -12.56
N ARG A 314 -45.80 -16.57 -12.61
CA ARG A 314 -45.38 -15.17 -12.81
C ARG A 314 -44.50 -14.64 -11.66
N GLU A 315 -44.61 -15.21 -10.47
CA GLU A 315 -43.77 -14.85 -9.32
C GLU A 315 -42.43 -15.60 -9.30
N GLU A 316 -42.40 -16.88 -9.69
CA GLU A 316 -41.20 -17.72 -9.63
C GLU A 316 -40.27 -17.58 -10.85
N LEU A 317 -40.83 -17.49 -12.06
CA LEU A 317 -40.02 -17.45 -13.30
C LEU A 317 -39.09 -16.22 -13.36
N PRO A 318 -39.50 -15.00 -12.98
CA PRO A 318 -38.58 -13.86 -12.91
C PRO A 318 -37.47 -14.03 -11.87
N LYS A 319 -37.70 -14.79 -10.79
CA LYS A 319 -36.64 -15.12 -9.81
C LYS A 319 -35.59 -16.03 -10.44
N ALA A 320 -36.03 -17.00 -11.23
CA ALA A 320 -35.13 -17.88 -11.98
C ALA A 320 -34.24 -17.08 -12.94
N ASP A 321 -34.85 -16.20 -13.75
CA ASP A 321 -34.15 -15.35 -14.71
C ASP A 321 -33.10 -14.46 -14.02
N LYS A 322 -33.49 -13.78 -12.93
CA LYS A 322 -32.57 -12.96 -12.13
C LYS A 322 -31.41 -13.78 -11.57
N ALA A 323 -31.69 -14.96 -11.01
CA ALA A 323 -30.69 -15.82 -10.39
C ALA A 323 -29.70 -16.39 -11.42
N PHE A 324 -30.15 -16.76 -12.62
CA PHE A 324 -29.26 -17.17 -13.70
C PHE A 324 -28.40 -16.01 -14.21
N ALA A 325 -28.97 -14.80 -14.34
CA ALA A 325 -28.19 -13.61 -14.71
C ALA A 325 -27.10 -13.30 -13.68
N GLU A 326 -27.42 -13.38 -12.40
CA GLU A 326 -26.46 -13.24 -11.29
C GLU A 326 -25.36 -14.31 -11.35
N ALA A 327 -25.75 -15.59 -11.51
CA ALA A 327 -24.79 -16.68 -11.66
C ALA A 327 -23.83 -16.45 -12.84
N VAL A 328 -24.36 -16.04 -14.01
CA VAL A 328 -23.56 -15.73 -15.22
C VAL A 328 -22.55 -14.61 -14.96
N GLY A 329 -22.92 -13.59 -14.18
CA GLY A 329 -22.03 -12.51 -13.74
C GLY A 329 -20.90 -13.03 -12.85
N LEU A 330 -21.25 -13.79 -11.80
CA LEU A 330 -20.28 -14.36 -10.86
C LEU A 330 -19.33 -15.37 -11.54
N TYR A 331 -19.81 -16.18 -12.48
CA TYR A 331 -18.93 -17.04 -13.28
C TYR A 331 -17.93 -16.23 -14.13
N ALA A 332 -18.34 -15.06 -14.63
CA ALA A 332 -17.44 -14.19 -15.38
C ALA A 332 -16.32 -13.64 -14.49
N GLU A 333 -16.68 -13.18 -13.31
CA GLU A 333 -15.76 -12.69 -12.29
C GLU A 333 -14.78 -13.78 -11.83
N ALA A 334 -15.27 -14.98 -11.53
CA ALA A 334 -14.42 -16.11 -11.16
C ALA A 334 -13.43 -16.48 -12.28
N MET A 335 -13.81 -16.38 -13.56
CA MET A 335 -12.89 -16.59 -14.68
C MET A 335 -11.76 -15.57 -14.72
N GLU A 336 -12.06 -14.29 -14.46
CA GLU A 336 -11.03 -13.24 -14.41
C GLU A 336 -10.03 -13.52 -13.29
N ASP A 337 -10.50 -13.82 -12.08
CA ASP A 337 -9.62 -14.11 -10.94
C ASP A 337 -8.79 -15.38 -11.16
N TYR A 338 -9.36 -16.46 -11.73
CA TYR A 338 -8.58 -17.64 -12.10
C TYR A 338 -7.55 -17.36 -13.21
N SER A 339 -7.87 -16.46 -14.14
CA SER A 339 -6.92 -16.07 -15.20
C SER A 339 -5.76 -15.25 -14.63
N ALA A 340 -6.06 -14.28 -13.75
CA ALA A 340 -5.05 -13.52 -13.01
C ALA A 340 -4.17 -14.44 -12.17
N ALA A 341 -4.76 -15.40 -11.45
CA ALA A 341 -4.01 -16.40 -10.70
C ALA A 341 -3.10 -17.24 -11.61
N ALA A 342 -3.57 -17.63 -12.81
CA ALA A 342 -2.78 -18.39 -13.77
C ALA A 342 -1.60 -17.59 -14.32
N GLU A 343 -1.78 -16.29 -14.58
CA GLU A 343 -0.70 -15.39 -15.01
C GLU A 343 0.35 -15.22 -13.91
N LEU A 344 -0.08 -14.99 -12.66
CA LEU A 344 0.80 -14.88 -11.51
C LEU A 344 1.54 -16.20 -11.25
N ALA A 345 0.85 -17.34 -11.33
CA ALA A 345 1.48 -18.67 -11.21
C ALA A 345 2.57 -18.86 -12.26
N LYS A 346 2.32 -18.46 -13.51
CA LYS A 346 3.32 -18.51 -14.58
C LYS A 346 4.52 -17.61 -14.27
N ALA A 347 4.29 -16.38 -13.81
CA ALA A 347 5.36 -15.46 -13.40
C ALA A 347 6.19 -16.00 -12.22
N ALA A 348 5.54 -16.74 -11.32
CA ALA A 348 6.15 -17.41 -10.18
C ALA A 348 6.92 -18.70 -10.54
N GLY A 349 6.81 -19.18 -11.78
CA GLY A 349 7.38 -20.46 -12.21
C GLY A 349 6.57 -21.69 -11.76
N GLN A 350 5.31 -21.49 -11.36
CA GLN A 350 4.38 -22.54 -10.92
C GLN A 350 3.52 -23.07 -12.08
N ASP A 351 2.94 -24.26 -11.90
CA ASP A 351 2.07 -24.87 -12.92
C ASP A 351 0.71 -24.18 -13.01
N ALA A 352 0.53 -23.36 -14.05
CA ALA A 352 -0.71 -22.66 -14.34
C ALA A 352 -1.80 -23.55 -14.98
N LYS A 353 -1.51 -24.80 -15.38
CA LYS A 353 -2.47 -25.65 -16.12
C LYS A 353 -3.73 -25.95 -15.31
N LYS A 354 -3.58 -26.20 -14.00
CA LYS A 354 -4.73 -26.46 -13.10
C LYS A 354 -5.64 -25.24 -13.00
N LEU A 355 -5.08 -24.03 -12.97
CA LEU A 355 -5.83 -22.78 -12.91
C LEU A 355 -6.55 -22.50 -14.23
N MET A 356 -5.89 -22.73 -15.37
CA MET A 356 -6.53 -22.62 -16.69
C MET A 356 -7.66 -23.63 -16.89
N ALA A 357 -7.55 -24.83 -16.32
CA ALA A 357 -8.66 -25.78 -16.31
C ALA A 357 -9.88 -25.25 -15.52
N LYS A 358 -9.65 -24.55 -14.40
CA LYS A 358 -10.71 -23.88 -13.64
C LYS A 358 -11.34 -22.71 -14.43
N VAL A 359 -10.57 -21.94 -15.19
CA VAL A 359 -11.11 -20.95 -16.15
C VAL A 359 -12.03 -21.62 -17.17
N GLY A 360 -11.62 -22.76 -17.74
CA GLY A 360 -12.43 -23.54 -18.67
C GLY A 360 -13.74 -24.03 -18.06
N LEU A 361 -13.70 -24.52 -16.81
CA LEU A 361 -14.88 -24.95 -16.06
C LEU A 361 -15.86 -23.80 -15.82
N ALA A 362 -15.38 -22.65 -15.35
CA ALA A 362 -16.21 -21.47 -15.13
C ALA A 362 -16.83 -20.96 -16.44
N ARG A 363 -16.06 -20.97 -17.55
CA ARG A 363 -16.57 -20.63 -18.89
C ARG A 363 -17.69 -21.56 -19.35
N MET A 364 -17.51 -22.86 -19.18
CA MET A 364 -18.50 -23.86 -19.54
C MET A 364 -19.78 -23.63 -18.73
N LYS A 365 -19.66 -23.47 -17.41
CA LYS A 365 -20.82 -23.21 -16.54
C LYS A 365 -21.52 -21.89 -16.91
N LYS A 366 -20.79 -20.80 -17.12
CA LYS A 366 -21.35 -19.54 -17.63
C LYS A 366 -22.17 -19.76 -18.90
N SER A 367 -21.60 -20.45 -19.89
CA SER A 367 -22.30 -20.71 -21.15
C SER A 367 -23.52 -21.60 -21.00
N SER A 368 -23.50 -22.58 -20.09
CA SER A 368 -24.66 -23.45 -19.86
C SER A 368 -25.82 -22.68 -19.25
N HIS A 369 -25.58 -21.86 -18.23
CA HIS A 369 -26.63 -21.09 -17.56
C HIS A 369 -27.15 -19.93 -18.43
N ALA A 370 -26.30 -19.32 -19.25
CA ALA A 370 -26.73 -18.29 -20.20
C ALA A 370 -27.65 -18.80 -21.33
N LYS A 371 -27.71 -20.12 -21.54
CA LYS A 371 -28.58 -20.76 -22.55
C LYS A 371 -29.92 -21.23 -21.98
N ILE A 372 -30.13 -21.10 -20.67
CA ILE A 372 -31.39 -21.52 -20.05
C ILE A 372 -32.47 -20.52 -20.43
N GLU A 373 -33.43 -20.97 -21.23
CA GLU A 373 -34.60 -20.17 -21.59
C GLU A 373 -35.65 -20.29 -20.47
N VAL A 374 -35.93 -19.17 -19.80
CA VAL A 374 -36.99 -19.10 -18.80
C VAL A 374 -38.32 -18.85 -19.51
N PRO A 375 -39.31 -19.75 -19.38
CA PRO A 375 -40.60 -19.58 -20.04
C PRO A 375 -41.34 -18.35 -19.48
N LYS A 376 -42.20 -17.76 -20.31
CA LYS A 376 -43.08 -16.66 -19.90
C LYS A 376 -44.43 -17.20 -19.49
N ALA A 377 -44.87 -16.85 -18.29
CA ALA A 377 -46.22 -17.18 -17.86
C ALA A 377 -47.27 -16.40 -18.65
N PRO A 378 -48.44 -17.01 -18.96
CA PRO A 378 -49.53 -16.33 -19.63
C PRO A 378 -49.91 -15.06 -18.87
N THR A 379 -50.07 -13.94 -19.58
CA THR A 379 -50.62 -12.73 -18.97
C THR A 379 -52.08 -12.96 -18.58
N PRO A 380 -52.57 -12.31 -17.51
CA PRO A 380 -53.97 -12.43 -17.15
C PRO A 380 -54.78 -11.93 -18.35
N LYS A 381 -55.66 -12.78 -18.88
CA LYS A 381 -56.61 -12.34 -19.91
C LYS A 381 -57.42 -11.22 -19.28
N THR A 382 -57.25 -9.99 -19.76
CA THR A 382 -58.14 -8.89 -19.46
C THR A 382 -59.53 -9.42 -19.76
N THR A 383 -60.35 -9.66 -18.74
CA THR A 383 -61.72 -10.10 -18.93
C THR A 383 -62.36 -9.07 -19.84
N VAL A 384 -62.60 -9.47 -21.09
CA VAL A 384 -63.39 -8.70 -22.04
C VAL A 384 -64.69 -8.43 -21.31
N ASN A 385 -64.96 -7.14 -21.12
CA ASN A 385 -66.09 -6.64 -20.38
C ASN A 385 -67.35 -7.34 -20.89
N PRO A 386 -68.09 -8.14 -20.09
CA PRO A 386 -69.26 -8.88 -20.58
C PRO A 386 -70.48 -7.97 -20.82
N GLY A 387 -70.27 -6.69 -21.14
CA GLY A 387 -71.29 -5.64 -21.16
C GLY A 387 -71.18 -4.71 -22.36
N SER A 388 -71.46 -5.22 -23.56
CA SER A 388 -71.97 -4.52 -24.75
C SER A 388 -71.93 -5.57 -25.87
N GLU A 389 -73.01 -6.17 -26.33
CA GLU A 389 -74.19 -5.54 -26.92
C GLU A 389 -75.39 -6.50 -26.76
N GLN A 390 -76.50 -6.00 -26.20
CA GLN A 390 -77.81 -6.55 -26.53
C GLN A 390 -78.16 -6.09 -27.96
N PRO A 391 -78.56 -6.99 -28.88
CA PRO A 391 -79.21 -6.54 -30.11
C PRO A 391 -80.62 -6.08 -29.75
N GLY A 392 -80.85 -4.78 -29.82
CA GLY A 392 -82.19 -4.19 -29.84
C GLY A 392 -82.96 -4.62 -31.09
N ALA A 393 -84.27 -4.78 -30.90
CA ALA A 393 -85.29 -5.24 -31.83
C ALA A 393 -85.40 -4.43 -33.13
#